data_AF-A0A961F9X3-F1
#
_entry.id   AF-A0A961F9X3-F1
#
_cell.length_a   1.000
_cell.length_b   1.000
_cell.length_c   1.000
_cell.angle_alpha   90.00
_cell.angle_beta   90.00
_cell.angle_gamma   90.00
#
_symmetry.space_group_name_H-M   'P 1'
#
loop_
_entity.id
_entity.type
_entity.pdbx_description
1 polymer ?
#
loop_
_entity_poly.entity_id
_entity_poly.type
_entity_poly.pdbx_seq_one_letter_code
_entity_poly.pdbx_strand_id
1 'polypeptide(L)'
;MKLRILLPAVLTFVGTVAVGIAQENKPAAAPAKPATPPAPAPKAAAAPVATPAAKPAPTPASTPKPATTPQATKPATPVTPPKTTPAPAPAKTAATPAPAKPAATPAKPTPTPTPTPAKATTPPAKPTPAPAKPGTAAAPKPEAKPAPAPAPKPQPIFKDKNLEDAVRKQVFSKRDSKEPLTADDVANVSIVEGKGLGIKDLTGLEKCIALASLTLPDNQITSLAAISGMERLQFLDVSNNQIADLAPLATCKALQYVELTGNKVANVAPLGGIQALTSLYLANNQIKDASALFKLPKVWTLYLDGNQVTSLQGIGGMKWLSMLSLKGNGVTDIAPLEPLTELQFLFLDGNKITDFAPLHRMWKKDNDSNREWAPYCQIFIGGNPISEPSKKLIDELKTAGARISP
;
A
#
# COMPACT_ATOMS: atom_id res chain seq x y z
N MET A 1 2.41 35.84 0.73
CA MET A 1 2.14 34.87 1.82
C MET A 1 0.63 34.67 1.94
N LYS A 2 0.09 33.57 1.41
CA LYS A 2 -1.30 33.14 1.66
C LYS A 2 -1.21 31.76 2.32
N LEU A 3 -1.46 31.73 3.63
CA LEU A 3 -1.60 30.54 4.43
C LEU A 3 -2.92 29.85 4.04
N ARG A 4 -2.86 28.71 3.37
CA ARG A 4 -4.03 27.83 3.16
C ARG A 4 -4.00 26.74 4.22
N ILE A 5 -4.82 26.92 5.24
CA ILE A 5 -5.24 25.88 6.18
C ILE A 5 -6.49 25.24 5.59
N LEU A 6 -6.45 23.94 5.26
CA LEU A 6 -7.43 22.91 5.64
C LEU A 6 -7.07 21.58 4.95
N LEU A 7 -6.77 20.54 5.72
CA LEU A 7 -7.14 19.15 5.41
C LEU A 7 -7.80 18.56 6.67
N PRO A 8 -8.78 17.65 6.53
CA PRO A 8 -9.62 17.21 7.64
C PRO A 8 -8.92 16.14 8.48
N ALA A 9 -9.29 16.12 9.75
CA ALA A 9 -8.89 15.13 10.73
C ALA A 9 -9.23 13.71 10.26
N VAL A 10 -8.21 12.86 10.15
CA VAL A 10 -8.35 11.41 10.25
C VAL A 10 -7.73 11.01 11.58
N LEU A 11 -8.51 10.29 12.35
CA LEU A 11 -8.27 9.81 13.70
C LEU A 11 -6.94 9.03 13.78
N THR A 12 -5.91 9.64 14.37
CA THR A 12 -4.66 8.96 14.68
C THR A 12 -4.89 8.02 15.87
N PHE A 13 -5.02 6.72 15.61
CA PHE A 13 -4.84 5.71 16.64
C PHE A 13 -3.33 5.54 16.82
N VAL A 14 -2.79 6.08 17.92
CA VAL A 14 -1.37 5.97 18.26
C VAL A 14 -1.11 4.57 18.78
N GLY A 15 -0.71 3.66 17.89
CA GLY A 15 0.02 2.45 18.25
C GLY A 15 1.50 2.80 18.38
N THR A 16 1.98 2.88 19.62
CA THR A 16 3.40 3.10 19.94
C THR A 16 4.25 1.94 19.42
N VAL A 17 4.93 2.12 18.29
CA VAL A 17 6.07 1.27 17.92
C VAL A 17 7.33 1.98 18.40
N ALA A 18 7.85 1.50 19.53
CA ALA A 18 9.14 1.91 20.04
C ALA A 18 10.23 1.58 19.02
N VAL A 19 10.90 2.61 18.50
CA VAL A 19 12.15 2.49 17.76
C VAL A 19 13.22 2.10 18.78
N GLY A 20 13.50 0.81 18.85
CA GLY A 20 14.62 0.26 19.61
C GLY A 20 15.94 0.68 18.97
N ILE A 21 16.65 1.57 19.65
CA ILE A 21 18.00 2.00 19.34
C ILE A 21 18.91 0.80 19.60
N ALA A 22 19.49 0.22 18.55
CA ALA A 22 20.47 -0.84 18.68
C ALA A 22 21.75 -0.28 19.31
N GLN A 23 22.03 -0.64 20.57
CA GLN A 23 23.35 -0.47 21.16
C GLN A 23 24.33 -1.48 20.58
N GLU A 24 25.49 -0.98 20.17
CA GLU A 24 26.69 -1.74 19.82
C GLU A 24 27.02 -2.78 20.91
N ASN A 25 27.00 -4.05 20.53
CA ASN A 25 27.52 -5.13 21.34
C ASN A 25 28.89 -5.55 20.80
N LYS A 26 29.92 -5.30 21.62
CA LYS A 26 31.32 -5.67 21.41
C LYS A 26 31.45 -7.20 21.24
N PRO A 27 32.18 -7.73 20.25
CA PRO A 27 32.26 -9.17 20.03
C PRO A 27 33.11 -9.86 21.10
N ALA A 28 32.50 -10.85 21.77
CA ALA A 28 33.18 -11.82 22.63
C ALA A 28 33.94 -12.85 21.77
N ALA A 29 35.06 -13.33 22.32
CA ALA A 29 36.05 -14.20 21.69
C ALA A 29 35.47 -15.49 21.10
N ALA A 30 35.97 -15.86 19.91
CA ALA A 30 35.60 -17.05 19.15
C ALA A 30 36.05 -18.36 19.82
N PRO A 31 35.20 -19.40 19.87
CA PRO A 31 35.64 -20.76 20.16
C PRO A 31 36.23 -21.44 18.91
N ALA A 32 37.19 -22.33 19.15
CA ALA A 32 38.01 -23.00 18.15
C ALA A 32 37.22 -23.87 17.14
N LYS A 33 37.72 -23.86 15.90
CA LYS A 33 37.19 -24.50 14.70
C LYS A 33 37.40 -26.04 14.73
N PRO A 34 36.40 -26.88 14.41
CA PRO A 34 36.64 -28.30 14.12
C PRO A 34 37.29 -28.47 12.74
N ALA A 35 38.26 -29.37 12.66
CA ALA A 35 39.06 -29.66 11.48
C ALA A 35 38.21 -30.23 10.31
N THR A 36 38.51 -29.76 9.10
CA THR A 36 37.95 -30.24 7.83
C THR A 36 38.78 -31.44 7.33
N PRO A 37 38.17 -32.54 6.84
CA PRO A 37 38.91 -33.67 6.26
C PRO A 37 39.54 -33.33 4.90
N PRO A 38 40.62 -34.02 4.47
CA PRO A 38 41.44 -33.62 3.33
C PRO A 38 40.77 -33.91 1.98
N ALA A 39 41.02 -33.03 1.01
CA ALA A 39 40.63 -33.17 -0.38
C ALA A 39 41.43 -34.26 -1.12
N PRO A 40 40.84 -34.98 -2.09
CA PRO A 40 41.54 -35.99 -2.89
C PRO A 40 42.50 -35.37 -3.93
N ALA A 41 43.60 -36.07 -4.18
CA ALA A 41 44.72 -35.69 -5.05
C ALA A 41 44.38 -35.57 -6.55
N PRO A 42 45.15 -34.78 -7.33
CA PRO A 42 44.89 -34.55 -8.75
C PRO A 42 45.37 -35.72 -9.62
N LYS A 43 44.55 -36.17 -10.58
CA LYS A 43 44.95 -37.13 -11.62
C LYS A 43 45.61 -36.40 -12.80
N ALA A 44 46.67 -37.04 -13.29
CA ALA A 44 47.62 -36.58 -14.28
C ALA A 44 47.05 -36.41 -15.70
N ALA A 45 47.72 -35.52 -16.43
CA ALA A 45 47.53 -35.19 -17.84
C ALA A 45 47.91 -36.35 -18.80
N ALA A 46 47.23 -36.40 -19.94
CA ALA A 46 47.69 -37.11 -21.14
C ALA A 46 47.80 -36.09 -22.30
N ALA A 47 48.91 -36.20 -23.03
CA ALA A 47 49.39 -35.31 -24.09
C ALA A 47 48.66 -35.49 -25.44
N PRO A 48 48.87 -34.58 -26.43
CA PRO A 48 48.04 -34.45 -27.62
C PRO A 48 48.55 -35.29 -28.80
N VAL A 49 47.65 -35.65 -29.73
CA VAL A 49 47.99 -36.25 -31.03
C VAL A 49 47.44 -35.37 -32.17
N ALA A 50 48.25 -35.30 -33.22
CA ALA A 50 48.34 -34.28 -34.26
C ALA A 50 47.23 -34.25 -35.34
N THR A 51 47.16 -33.10 -36.01
CA THR A 51 46.49 -32.78 -37.28
C THR A 51 47.15 -33.44 -38.52
N PRO A 52 46.43 -33.52 -39.65
CA PRO A 52 46.80 -32.70 -40.83
C PRO A 52 45.56 -32.02 -41.49
N ALA A 53 45.57 -30.71 -41.82
CA ALA A 53 45.92 -30.08 -43.12
C ALA A 53 45.04 -30.53 -44.33
N ALA A 54 44.54 -29.71 -45.27
CA ALA A 54 44.40 -28.27 -45.49
C ALA A 54 43.54 -28.02 -46.78
N LYS A 55 42.71 -26.94 -46.78
CA LYS A 55 42.29 -26.01 -47.89
C LYS A 55 41.58 -26.55 -49.20
N PRO A 56 40.95 -25.68 -50.04
CA PRO A 56 40.68 -24.24 -49.91
C PRO A 56 39.26 -23.74 -50.25
N ALA A 57 39.02 -22.47 -49.88
CA ALA A 57 37.92 -21.60 -50.27
C ALA A 57 38.02 -21.10 -51.73
N PRO A 58 36.97 -20.42 -52.24
CA PRO A 58 37.14 -19.32 -53.17
C PRO A 58 36.61 -17.97 -52.64
N THR A 59 37.39 -16.92 -52.92
CA THR A 59 37.15 -15.48 -52.70
C THR A 59 36.70 -14.76 -54.00
N PRO A 60 36.35 -13.45 -53.97
CA PRO A 60 35.34 -12.83 -54.84
C PRO A 60 35.91 -11.97 -55.99
N ALA A 61 35.02 -11.46 -56.85
CA ALA A 61 35.23 -10.36 -57.79
C ALA A 61 33.85 -9.81 -58.22
N SER A 62 33.60 -8.59 -58.68
CA SER A 62 34.22 -7.26 -58.69
C SER A 62 33.17 -6.31 -59.31
N THR A 63 33.18 -5.01 -58.98
CA THR A 63 32.38 -3.95 -59.61
C THR A 63 32.80 -3.67 -61.07
N PRO A 64 31.97 -2.93 -61.85
CA PRO A 64 32.43 -1.57 -62.24
C PRO A 64 31.33 -0.48 -62.35
N LYS A 65 31.75 0.78 -62.12
CA LYS A 65 31.16 2.10 -62.56
C LYS A 65 31.82 2.46 -63.95
N PRO A 66 31.55 3.55 -64.73
CA PRO A 66 30.79 4.80 -64.49
C PRO A 66 30.09 5.49 -65.71
N ALA A 67 29.70 6.78 -65.50
CA ALA A 67 29.36 7.87 -66.46
C ALA A 67 27.85 8.17 -66.68
N THR A 68 27.30 9.38 -66.87
CA THR A 68 27.67 10.83 -66.80
C THR A 68 26.36 11.63 -66.96
N THR A 69 26.31 12.86 -66.42
CA THR A 69 25.26 13.92 -66.51
C THR A 69 25.02 14.44 -67.96
N PRO A 70 23.96 15.24 -68.31
CA PRO A 70 23.81 16.67 -67.85
C PRO A 70 22.37 17.26 -67.75
N GLN A 71 22.27 18.42 -67.07
CA GLN A 71 21.42 19.64 -67.27
C GLN A 71 19.93 19.52 -67.67
N ALA A 72 19.02 20.46 -67.43
CA ALA A 72 18.83 21.64 -66.57
C ALA A 72 17.44 22.19 -66.94
N THR A 73 16.63 22.68 -65.99
CA THR A 73 15.79 23.91 -66.12
C THR A 73 15.03 24.20 -64.81
N LYS A 74 15.30 25.38 -64.25
CA LYS A 74 14.53 26.15 -63.24
C LYS A 74 13.45 26.99 -64.00
N PRO A 75 12.64 27.89 -63.39
CA PRO A 75 12.04 27.99 -62.05
C PRO A 75 10.49 28.15 -62.08
N ALA A 76 9.80 27.92 -60.97
CA ALA A 76 8.61 28.70 -60.63
C ALA A 76 8.51 28.92 -59.11
N THR A 77 7.98 30.08 -58.78
CA THR A 77 8.18 30.91 -57.59
C THR A 77 7.46 30.46 -56.30
N PRO A 78 7.90 31.00 -55.15
CA PRO A 78 7.39 30.68 -53.81
C PRO A 78 6.19 31.56 -53.44
N VAL A 79 5.26 31.02 -52.65
CA VAL A 79 4.26 31.81 -51.93
C VAL A 79 4.68 31.87 -50.46
N THR A 80 5.11 33.06 -50.04
CA THR A 80 5.42 33.47 -48.66
C THR A 80 4.17 33.84 -47.85
N PRO A 81 4.28 34.00 -46.51
CA PRO A 81 3.23 33.76 -45.52
C PRO A 81 2.52 35.06 -45.08
N PRO A 82 1.60 35.01 -44.11
CA PRO A 82 1.31 36.16 -43.28
C PRO A 82 1.85 36.00 -41.84
N LYS A 83 2.77 36.90 -41.46
CA LYS A 83 2.81 37.54 -40.13
C LYS A 83 1.54 38.42 -40.01
N THR A 84 0.91 38.71 -38.86
CA THR A 84 1.38 39.37 -37.64
C THR A 84 0.26 39.36 -36.59
N THR A 85 0.63 39.27 -35.32
CA THR A 85 -0.13 39.59 -34.09
C THR A 85 -0.58 41.07 -34.07
N PRO A 86 -1.54 41.49 -33.20
CA PRO A 86 -1.15 41.92 -31.85
C PRO A 86 -2.14 41.59 -30.71
N ALA A 87 -1.60 41.59 -29.50
CA ALA A 87 -2.31 41.52 -28.22
C ALA A 87 -3.25 42.72 -27.98
N PRO A 88 -4.05 42.67 -26.90
CA PRO A 88 -4.17 43.86 -26.07
C PRO A 88 -3.94 43.60 -24.58
N ALA A 89 -3.29 44.57 -23.93
CA ALA A 89 -3.32 44.89 -22.49
C ALA A 89 -3.47 46.43 -22.38
N PRO A 90 -3.58 47.07 -21.20
CA PRO A 90 -4.56 46.94 -20.11
C PRO A 90 -5.18 48.31 -19.71
N ALA A 91 -6.31 48.35 -18.98
CA ALA A 91 -6.76 49.50 -18.12
C ALA A 91 -7.86 49.01 -17.15
N LYS A 92 -7.69 49.05 -15.80
CA LYS A 92 -8.00 50.13 -14.82
C LYS A 92 -9.45 50.66 -14.99
N THR A 93 -10.37 50.71 -14.00
CA THR A 93 -10.26 51.10 -12.57
C THR A 93 -11.60 50.88 -11.81
N ALA A 94 -11.52 50.87 -10.46
CA ALA A 94 -12.57 51.12 -9.44
C ALA A 94 -13.60 49.99 -9.15
N ALA A 95 -14.01 49.64 -7.92
CA ALA A 95 -13.81 50.20 -6.58
C ALA A 95 -13.92 49.10 -5.48
N THR A 96 -13.25 49.35 -4.35
CA THR A 96 -13.28 48.65 -3.05
C THR A 96 -14.64 48.82 -2.34
N PRO A 97 -15.00 48.00 -1.32
CA PRO A 97 -14.46 48.22 0.04
C PRO A 97 -14.10 46.93 0.83
N ALA A 98 -13.18 47.10 1.78
CA ALA A 98 -12.88 46.20 2.89
C ALA A 98 -13.23 46.96 4.21
N PRO A 99 -12.92 46.43 5.41
CA PRO A 99 -13.50 45.27 6.10
C PRO A 99 -14.07 45.65 7.48
N ALA A 100 -14.77 44.73 8.17
CA ALA A 100 -15.11 44.88 9.59
C ALA A 100 -14.74 43.62 10.40
N LYS A 101 -14.09 43.84 11.54
CA LYS A 101 -13.80 42.95 12.69
C LYS A 101 -13.90 43.88 13.94
N PRO A 102 -13.86 43.43 15.22
CA PRO A 102 -14.06 42.11 15.86
C PRO A 102 -14.99 42.13 17.09
N ALA A 103 -15.33 40.93 17.62
CA ALA A 103 -15.43 40.55 19.05
C ALA A 103 -16.16 39.18 19.15
N ALA A 104 -16.03 38.28 20.12
CA ALA A 104 -15.08 37.93 21.18
C ALA A 104 -15.58 36.56 21.72
N THR A 105 -14.69 35.66 22.13
CA THR A 105 -14.99 34.44 22.91
C THR A 105 -15.28 34.82 24.38
N PRO A 106 -15.98 34.03 25.23
CA PRO A 106 -15.38 32.79 25.79
C PRO A 106 -16.32 31.64 26.26
N ALA A 107 -15.68 30.46 26.37
CA ALA A 107 -15.73 29.42 27.43
C ALA A 107 -17.00 28.60 27.80
N LYS A 108 -16.73 27.29 27.94
CA LYS A 108 -17.51 26.16 28.51
C LYS A 108 -17.54 26.22 30.05
N PRO A 109 -18.50 25.55 30.73
CA PRO A 109 -18.12 24.37 31.55
C PRO A 109 -19.16 23.20 31.57
N THR A 110 -18.69 22.01 31.93
CA THR A 110 -19.39 20.73 32.27
C THR A 110 -19.46 20.56 33.82
N PRO A 111 -19.98 19.47 34.46
CA PRO A 111 -21.22 18.66 34.30
C PRO A 111 -21.96 18.29 35.65
N THR A 112 -23.18 17.71 35.58
CA THR A 112 -23.96 16.82 36.55
C THR A 112 -24.18 17.25 38.04
N PRO A 113 -25.09 16.66 38.89
CA PRO A 113 -25.69 15.31 38.92
C PRO A 113 -27.21 15.17 39.27
N THR A 114 -27.70 13.93 39.34
CA THR A 114 -28.94 13.40 40.00
C THR A 114 -28.49 12.19 40.88
N PRO A 115 -29.19 11.57 41.86
CA PRO A 115 -30.64 11.52 42.23
C PRO A 115 -30.93 11.65 43.77
N THR A 116 -32.16 11.61 44.33
CA THR A 116 -33.03 10.44 44.73
C THR A 116 -34.16 10.95 45.71
N PRO A 117 -35.01 10.14 46.42
CA PRO A 117 -36.46 9.98 46.19
C PRO A 117 -37.39 10.37 47.38
N ALA A 118 -38.73 10.29 47.21
CA ALA A 118 -39.67 10.26 48.34
C ALA A 118 -40.94 9.42 48.05
N LYS A 119 -41.59 8.99 49.13
CA LYS A 119 -42.29 7.72 49.36
C LYS A 119 -43.79 7.91 49.67
N ALA A 120 -44.58 6.95 49.20
CA ALA A 120 -45.88 6.40 49.62
C ALA A 120 -46.80 7.10 50.65
N THR A 121 -48.12 7.07 50.38
CA THR A 121 -49.19 6.77 51.34
C THR A 121 -50.41 6.11 50.67
N THR A 122 -51.18 5.38 51.47
CA THR A 122 -51.99 4.16 51.22
C THR A 122 -53.54 4.43 51.23
N PRO A 123 -54.44 3.40 51.12
CA PRO A 123 -55.83 3.41 50.57
C PRO A 123 -56.91 3.45 51.71
N PRO A 124 -58.17 2.90 51.69
CA PRO A 124 -58.97 2.10 50.70
C PRO A 124 -60.49 2.40 50.61
N ALA A 125 -61.23 1.69 49.72
CA ALA A 125 -62.59 1.14 49.97
C ALA A 125 -63.14 0.25 48.83
N LYS A 126 -63.80 -0.86 49.22
CA LYS A 126 -64.69 -1.78 48.46
C LYS A 126 -65.86 -2.08 49.45
N PRO A 127 -67.17 -2.27 49.09
CA PRO A 127 -67.66 -3.50 48.40
C PRO A 127 -69.02 -3.56 47.64
N THR A 128 -69.08 -4.51 46.67
CA THR A 128 -70.21 -5.41 46.21
C THR A 128 -71.50 -4.84 45.57
N PRO A 129 -72.41 -5.65 44.92
CA PRO A 129 -72.32 -7.00 44.29
C PRO A 129 -72.97 -7.10 42.87
N ALA A 130 -73.02 -8.32 42.31
CA ALA A 130 -73.43 -8.76 40.95
C ALA A 130 -74.93 -8.65 40.58
N PRO A 131 -75.32 -8.97 39.32
CA PRO A 131 -76.02 -10.25 39.07
C PRO A 131 -75.63 -10.97 37.74
N ALA A 132 -76.33 -12.09 37.46
CA ALA A 132 -75.89 -13.31 36.80
C ALA A 132 -76.09 -13.48 35.26
N LYS A 133 -75.24 -14.36 34.67
CA LYS A 133 -75.36 -15.36 33.55
C LYS A 133 -76.48 -15.24 32.47
N PRO A 134 -76.28 -15.70 31.20
CA PRO A 134 -75.88 -17.10 30.90
C PRO A 134 -75.11 -17.44 29.58
N GLY A 135 -74.40 -18.58 29.62
CA GLY A 135 -74.33 -19.62 28.56
C GLY A 135 -73.52 -19.37 27.27
N THR A 136 -72.46 -20.15 27.04
CA THR A 136 -72.15 -20.75 25.72
C THR A 136 -70.97 -21.75 25.76
N ALA A 137 -71.20 -22.88 25.09
CA ALA A 137 -70.29 -23.77 24.36
C ALA A 137 -68.90 -24.15 24.94
N ALA A 138 -68.70 -25.47 25.09
CA ALA A 138 -67.39 -26.08 25.25
C ALA A 138 -66.52 -25.83 24.00
N ALA A 139 -65.36 -25.20 24.21
CA ALA A 139 -64.31 -25.04 23.20
C ALA A 139 -63.38 -26.26 23.18
N PRO A 140 -62.84 -26.66 22.01
CA PRO A 140 -61.90 -27.77 21.93
C PRO A 140 -60.56 -27.38 22.57
N LYS A 141 -59.95 -28.35 23.24
CA LYS A 141 -58.61 -28.28 23.85
C LYS A 141 -57.59 -27.83 22.78
N PRO A 142 -56.74 -26.81 23.02
CA PRO A 142 -55.67 -26.47 22.10
C PRO A 142 -54.69 -27.65 22.04
N GLU A 143 -54.47 -28.20 20.85
CA GLU A 143 -53.33 -29.08 20.61
C GLU A 143 -52.05 -28.33 20.96
N ALA A 144 -51.23 -28.96 21.81
CA ALA A 144 -49.96 -28.42 22.20
C ALA A 144 -49.09 -28.24 20.95
N LYS A 145 -48.73 -26.99 20.64
CA LYS A 145 -47.71 -26.66 19.64
C LYS A 145 -46.47 -27.53 19.92
N PRO A 146 -45.91 -28.25 18.92
CA PRO A 146 -44.71 -29.03 19.14
C PRO A 146 -43.65 -28.12 19.75
N ALA A 147 -43.00 -28.59 20.83
CA ALA A 147 -41.89 -27.88 21.44
C ALA A 147 -40.88 -27.51 20.34
N PRO A 148 -40.37 -26.26 20.32
CA PRO A 148 -39.37 -25.88 19.33
C PRO A 148 -38.23 -26.89 19.39
N ALA A 149 -37.89 -27.45 18.23
CA ALA A 149 -36.80 -28.40 18.11
C ALA A 149 -35.57 -27.86 18.86
N PRO A 150 -34.83 -28.71 19.62
CA PRO A 150 -33.69 -28.26 20.39
C PRO A 150 -32.76 -27.47 19.46
N ALA A 151 -32.42 -26.25 19.87
CA ALA A 151 -31.58 -25.36 19.08
C ALA A 151 -30.35 -26.15 18.58
N PRO A 152 -30.00 -26.07 17.29
CA PRO A 152 -28.89 -26.83 16.74
C PRO A 152 -27.62 -26.54 17.55
N LYS A 153 -26.90 -27.61 17.92
CA LYS A 153 -25.68 -27.48 18.72
C LYS A 153 -24.70 -26.53 18.01
N PRO A 154 -24.04 -25.60 18.73
CA PRO A 154 -23.04 -24.70 18.16
C PRO A 154 -21.98 -25.49 17.40
N GLN A 155 -21.87 -25.28 16.09
CA GLN A 155 -20.83 -25.91 15.27
C GLN A 155 -19.62 -24.97 15.18
N PRO A 156 -18.38 -25.48 15.34
CA PRO A 156 -17.18 -24.67 15.18
C PRO A 156 -17.01 -24.25 13.72
N ILE A 157 -16.83 -22.94 13.49
CA ILE A 157 -16.67 -22.37 12.14
C ILE A 157 -15.20 -22.19 11.72
N PHE A 158 -14.26 -22.18 12.67
CA PHE A 158 -12.84 -22.00 12.40
C PHE A 158 -12.13 -23.35 12.35
N LYS A 159 -11.35 -23.59 11.29
CA LYS A 159 -10.52 -24.81 11.17
C LYS A 159 -9.20 -24.69 11.92
N ASP A 160 -8.61 -23.50 11.90
CA ASP A 160 -7.37 -23.20 12.60
C ASP A 160 -7.68 -22.74 14.03
N LYS A 161 -7.17 -23.48 15.02
CA LYS A 161 -7.40 -23.17 16.43
C LYS A 161 -6.75 -21.85 16.86
N ASN A 162 -5.59 -21.52 16.30
CA ASN A 162 -4.89 -20.27 16.62
C ASN A 162 -5.66 -19.06 16.07
N LEU A 163 -6.28 -19.20 14.89
CA LEU A 163 -7.18 -18.20 14.36
C LEU A 163 -8.44 -18.08 15.22
N GLU A 164 -9.04 -19.20 15.60
CA GLU A 164 -10.19 -19.21 16.50
C GLU A 164 -9.87 -18.48 17.80
N ASP A 165 -8.69 -18.71 18.39
CA ASP A 165 -8.25 -18.05 19.62
C ASP A 165 -8.01 -16.55 19.42
N ALA A 166 -7.51 -16.13 18.25
CA ALA A 166 -7.38 -14.72 17.89
C ALA A 166 -8.76 -14.04 17.78
N VAL A 167 -9.72 -14.68 17.11
CA VAL A 167 -11.09 -14.15 16.98
C VAL A 167 -11.83 -14.18 18.32
N ARG A 168 -11.66 -15.22 19.12
CA ARG A 168 -12.30 -15.38 20.43
C ARG A 168 -11.99 -14.23 21.39
N LYS A 169 -10.80 -13.61 21.30
CA LYS A 169 -10.45 -12.42 22.08
C LYS A 169 -11.38 -11.23 21.83
N GLN A 170 -12.02 -11.19 20.66
CA GLN A 170 -12.91 -10.13 20.18
C GLN A 170 -14.38 -10.43 20.49
N VAL A 171 -14.70 -11.69 20.83
CA VAL A 171 -16.05 -12.13 21.20
C VAL A 171 -16.16 -12.16 22.73
N PHE A 172 -16.47 -10.99 23.32
CA PHE A 172 -16.49 -10.82 24.79
C PHE A 172 -17.36 -11.85 25.54
N SER A 173 -18.49 -12.26 24.97
CA SER A 173 -19.41 -13.24 25.59
C SER A 173 -18.81 -14.64 25.71
N LYS A 174 -17.84 -15.00 24.86
CA LYS A 174 -17.24 -16.35 24.78
C LYS A 174 -15.73 -16.36 24.93
N ARG A 175 -15.13 -15.23 25.35
CA ARG A 175 -13.68 -15.08 25.45
C ARG A 175 -13.04 -16.09 26.39
N ASP A 176 -13.67 -16.32 27.54
CA ASP A 176 -13.19 -17.23 28.59
C ASP A 176 -13.92 -18.59 28.56
N SER A 177 -14.75 -18.81 27.54
CA SER A 177 -15.51 -20.04 27.35
C SER A 177 -14.78 -21.00 26.40
N LYS A 178 -15.02 -22.31 26.59
CA LYS A 178 -14.59 -23.37 25.66
C LYS A 178 -15.64 -23.68 24.60
N GLU A 179 -16.78 -23.01 24.63
CA GLU A 179 -17.83 -23.19 23.63
C GLU A 179 -17.35 -22.78 22.23
N PRO A 180 -17.71 -23.53 21.18
CA PRO A 180 -17.43 -23.13 19.81
C PRO A 180 -17.99 -21.75 19.48
N LEU A 181 -17.21 -20.98 18.72
CA LEU A 181 -17.71 -19.76 18.07
C LEU A 181 -18.62 -20.15 16.91
N THR A 182 -19.80 -19.55 16.87
CA THR A 182 -20.77 -19.67 15.77
C THR A 182 -20.70 -18.46 14.85
N ALA A 183 -21.41 -18.50 13.73
CA ALA A 183 -21.48 -17.36 12.80
C ALA A 183 -22.08 -16.10 13.47
N ASP A 184 -23.09 -16.27 14.33
CA ASP A 184 -23.74 -15.15 15.01
C ASP A 184 -22.79 -14.47 16.03
N ASP A 185 -21.94 -15.26 16.69
CA ASP A 185 -20.96 -14.73 17.64
C ASP A 185 -19.95 -13.80 16.95
N VAL A 186 -19.58 -14.10 15.71
CA VAL A 186 -18.52 -13.40 14.97
C VAL A 186 -19.04 -12.36 13.98
N ALA A 187 -20.34 -12.31 13.73
CA ALA A 187 -20.94 -11.42 12.73
C ALA A 187 -20.59 -9.94 12.96
N ASN A 188 -20.43 -9.54 14.23
CA ASN A 188 -20.09 -8.16 14.63
C ASN A 188 -18.59 -7.94 14.91
N VAL A 189 -17.75 -8.95 14.71
CA VAL A 189 -16.30 -8.80 14.89
C VAL A 189 -15.76 -7.92 13.77
N SER A 190 -15.26 -6.75 14.15
CA SER A 190 -14.74 -5.73 13.22
C SER A 190 -13.21 -5.70 13.14
N ILE A 191 -12.52 -6.28 14.13
CA ILE A 191 -11.06 -6.29 14.23
C ILE A 191 -10.64 -7.70 14.61
N VAL A 192 -9.62 -8.24 13.94
CA VAL A 192 -8.95 -9.48 14.33
C VAL A 192 -7.44 -9.27 14.31
N GLU A 193 -6.78 -9.62 15.40
CA GLU A 193 -5.34 -9.43 15.60
C GLU A 193 -4.67 -10.69 16.13
N GLY A 194 -3.52 -11.05 15.55
CA GLY A 194 -2.82 -12.27 15.91
C GLY A 194 -1.43 -12.34 15.30
N LYS A 195 -0.44 -11.69 15.95
CA LYS A 195 0.96 -11.75 15.54
C LYS A 195 1.64 -13.04 16.00
N GLY A 196 2.37 -13.71 15.11
CA GLY A 196 3.27 -14.80 15.54
C GLY A 196 2.57 -16.03 16.10
N LEU A 197 1.27 -16.23 15.80
CA LEU A 197 0.46 -17.30 16.40
C LEU A 197 0.57 -18.63 15.64
N GLY A 198 1.28 -18.66 14.51
CA GLY A 198 1.39 -19.85 13.67
C GLY A 198 0.08 -20.18 12.94
N ILE A 199 -0.74 -19.18 12.64
CA ILE A 199 -1.98 -19.32 11.87
C ILE A 199 -1.65 -19.73 10.42
N LYS A 200 -2.39 -20.70 9.89
CA LYS A 200 -2.22 -21.26 8.55
C LYS A 200 -3.47 -21.15 7.69
N ASP A 201 -4.64 -21.38 8.29
CA ASP A 201 -5.91 -21.44 7.58
C ASP A 201 -6.84 -20.33 8.07
N LEU A 202 -7.31 -19.52 7.13
CA LEU A 202 -8.21 -18.39 7.38
C LEU A 202 -9.70 -18.77 7.35
N THR A 203 -10.04 -20.04 7.08
CA THR A 203 -11.43 -20.52 7.02
C THR A 203 -12.19 -20.19 8.31
N GLY A 204 -13.39 -19.64 8.15
CA GLY A 204 -14.25 -19.13 9.22
C GLY A 204 -14.31 -17.60 9.22
N LEU A 205 -13.28 -16.91 8.71
CA LEU A 205 -13.29 -15.45 8.61
C LEU A 205 -14.39 -14.92 7.67
N GLU A 206 -14.84 -15.71 6.69
CA GLU A 206 -15.95 -15.31 5.81
C GLU A 206 -17.27 -15.06 6.57
N LYS A 207 -17.38 -15.51 7.84
CA LYS A 207 -18.52 -15.23 8.72
C LYS A 207 -18.39 -13.91 9.49
N CYS A 208 -17.21 -13.30 9.51
CA CYS A 208 -16.95 -12.01 10.14
C CYS A 208 -17.39 -10.87 9.20
N ILE A 209 -18.70 -10.74 8.93
CA ILE A 209 -19.25 -9.83 7.92
C ILE A 209 -19.04 -8.33 8.21
N ALA A 210 -18.66 -7.99 9.45
CA ALA A 210 -18.33 -6.65 9.88
C ALA A 210 -16.82 -6.36 9.90
N LEU A 211 -15.97 -7.31 9.49
CA LEU A 211 -14.52 -7.18 9.58
C LEU A 211 -14.02 -5.99 8.76
N ALA A 212 -13.34 -5.07 9.46
CA ALA A 212 -12.78 -3.84 8.92
C ALA A 212 -11.25 -3.80 9.02
N SER A 213 -10.67 -4.49 10.02
CA SER A 213 -9.22 -4.60 10.22
C SER A 213 -8.80 -6.03 10.48
N LEU A 214 -7.82 -6.52 9.71
CA LEU A 214 -7.21 -7.83 9.89
C LEU A 214 -5.69 -7.68 9.98
N THR A 215 -5.12 -8.01 11.14
CA THR A 215 -3.68 -7.90 11.42
C THR A 215 -3.12 -9.24 11.88
N LEU A 216 -2.50 -9.98 10.96
CA LEU A 216 -1.93 -11.31 11.19
C LEU A 216 -0.45 -11.41 10.74
N PRO A 217 0.45 -10.50 11.18
CA PRO A 217 1.85 -10.56 10.80
C PRO A 217 2.58 -11.77 11.42
N ASP A 218 3.66 -12.21 10.77
CA ASP A 218 4.54 -13.29 11.24
C ASP A 218 3.81 -14.63 11.43
N ASN A 219 2.95 -15.02 10.50
CA ASN A 219 2.22 -16.30 10.52
C ASN A 219 2.67 -17.22 9.38
N GLN A 220 1.88 -18.26 9.07
CA GLN A 220 2.16 -19.25 8.04
C GLN A 220 1.03 -19.31 7.00
N ILE A 221 0.37 -18.18 6.76
CA ILE A 221 -0.77 -18.06 5.85
C ILE A 221 -0.28 -18.18 4.40
N THR A 222 -0.94 -19.01 3.61
CA THR A 222 -0.65 -19.19 2.17
C THR A 222 -1.77 -18.72 1.26
N SER A 223 -3.01 -18.65 1.78
CA SER A 223 -4.21 -18.34 1.01
C SER A 223 -5.06 -17.27 1.67
N LEU A 224 -5.54 -16.34 0.85
CA LEU A 224 -6.46 -15.26 1.25
C LEU A 224 -7.92 -15.56 0.84
N ALA A 225 -8.24 -16.79 0.41
CA ALA A 225 -9.57 -17.12 -0.11
C ALA A 225 -10.71 -16.78 0.86
N ALA A 226 -10.50 -16.97 2.17
CA ALA A 226 -11.51 -16.72 3.20
C ALA A 226 -11.86 -15.24 3.38
N ILE A 227 -11.02 -14.31 2.89
CA ILE A 227 -11.28 -12.87 2.92
C ILE A 227 -11.80 -12.31 1.60
N SER A 228 -12.03 -13.18 0.61
CA SER A 228 -12.70 -12.80 -0.63
C SER A 228 -14.11 -12.25 -0.35
N GLY A 229 -14.48 -11.18 -1.04
CA GLY A 229 -15.79 -10.53 -0.88
C GLY A 229 -15.95 -9.69 0.40
N MET A 230 -14.90 -9.46 1.19
CA MET A 230 -14.99 -8.60 2.38
C MET A 230 -15.03 -7.11 2.00
N GLU A 231 -16.22 -6.62 1.64
CA GLU A 231 -16.44 -5.25 1.17
C GLU A 231 -16.18 -4.18 2.24
N ARG A 232 -16.12 -4.54 3.52
CA ARG A 232 -15.85 -3.63 4.64
C ARG A 232 -14.39 -3.60 5.08
N LEU A 233 -13.55 -4.50 4.57
CA LEU A 233 -12.14 -4.59 4.98
C LEU A 233 -11.39 -3.35 4.48
N GLN A 234 -10.84 -2.57 5.42
CA GLN A 234 -10.14 -1.31 5.16
C GLN A 234 -8.64 -1.42 5.45
N PHE A 235 -8.27 -2.22 6.45
CA PHE A 235 -6.90 -2.42 6.88
C PHE A 235 -6.54 -3.91 6.83
N LEU A 236 -5.49 -4.24 6.10
CA LEU A 236 -4.95 -5.58 6.01
C LEU A 236 -3.43 -5.55 6.25
N ASP A 237 -2.99 -6.20 7.32
CA ASP A 237 -1.59 -6.53 7.55
C ASP A 237 -1.45 -8.05 7.64
N VAL A 238 -0.77 -8.62 6.65
CA VAL A 238 -0.39 -10.04 6.57
C VAL A 238 1.08 -10.14 6.20
N SER A 239 1.90 -9.21 6.71
CA SER A 239 3.35 -9.24 6.53
C SER A 239 3.98 -10.53 7.08
N ASN A 240 5.12 -10.91 6.51
CA ASN A 240 5.91 -12.08 6.89
C ASN A 240 5.08 -13.37 6.94
N ASN A 241 4.37 -13.63 5.84
CA ASN A 241 3.61 -14.85 5.60
C ASN A 241 4.14 -15.55 4.32
N GLN A 242 3.34 -16.42 3.71
CA GLN A 242 3.72 -17.18 2.51
C GLN A 242 2.73 -16.96 1.36
N ILE A 243 2.12 -15.77 1.30
CA ILE A 243 1.08 -15.43 0.34
C ILE A 243 1.71 -15.15 -1.03
N ALA A 244 1.15 -15.76 -2.08
CA ALA A 244 1.55 -15.51 -3.46
C ALA A 244 0.41 -14.97 -4.32
N ASP A 245 -0.82 -15.42 -4.06
CA ASP A 245 -2.02 -15.04 -4.82
C ASP A 245 -2.80 -13.92 -4.12
N LEU A 246 -2.99 -12.82 -4.84
CA LEU A 246 -3.76 -11.66 -4.40
C LEU A 246 -5.15 -11.58 -5.05
N ALA A 247 -5.55 -12.54 -5.89
CA ALA A 247 -6.87 -12.53 -6.53
C ALA A 247 -8.04 -12.33 -5.54
N PRO A 248 -8.05 -12.92 -4.33
CA PRO A 248 -9.11 -12.68 -3.34
C PRO A 248 -9.26 -11.20 -2.92
N LEU A 249 -8.20 -10.39 -3.03
CA LEU A 249 -8.25 -8.97 -2.66
C LEU A 249 -8.96 -8.10 -3.70
N ALA A 250 -9.13 -8.59 -4.95
CA ALA A 250 -9.71 -7.80 -6.03
C ALA A 250 -11.13 -7.30 -5.72
N THR A 251 -11.87 -8.02 -4.88
CA THR A 251 -13.24 -7.68 -4.44
C THR A 251 -13.29 -6.82 -3.18
N CYS A 252 -12.19 -6.66 -2.46
CA CYS A 252 -12.12 -5.91 -1.19
C CYS A 252 -12.00 -4.40 -1.47
N LYS A 253 -13.05 -3.81 -2.05
CA LYS A 253 -13.01 -2.44 -2.62
C LYS A 253 -12.81 -1.32 -1.60
N ALA A 254 -13.04 -1.58 -0.32
CA ALA A 254 -12.84 -0.60 0.76
C ALA A 254 -11.41 -0.57 1.32
N LEU A 255 -10.49 -1.43 0.85
CA LEU A 255 -9.11 -1.45 1.32
C LEU A 255 -8.43 -0.09 1.08
N GLN A 256 -7.88 0.45 2.17
CA GLN A 256 -7.13 1.71 2.19
C GLN A 256 -5.66 1.47 2.51
N TYR A 257 -5.38 0.47 3.35
CA TYR A 257 -4.05 0.09 3.78
C TYR A 257 -3.83 -1.41 3.54
N VAL A 258 -2.73 -1.74 2.84
CA VAL A 258 -2.29 -3.12 2.65
C VAL A 258 -0.81 -3.25 2.95
N GLU A 259 -0.49 -4.12 3.89
CA GLU A 259 0.85 -4.53 4.29
C GLU A 259 1.06 -6.01 3.96
N LEU A 260 1.96 -6.24 3.00
CA LEU A 260 2.28 -7.53 2.39
C LEU A 260 3.80 -7.78 2.38
N THR A 261 4.57 -7.01 3.15
CA THR A 261 6.03 -7.15 3.24
C THR A 261 6.42 -8.58 3.58
N GLY A 262 7.48 -9.11 2.97
CA GLY A 262 8.02 -10.43 3.30
C GLY A 262 7.09 -11.58 2.93
N ASN A 263 6.46 -11.51 1.76
CA ASN A 263 5.63 -12.57 1.19
C ASN A 263 6.25 -13.13 -0.11
N LYS A 264 5.46 -13.85 -0.92
CA LYS A 264 5.86 -14.45 -2.20
C LYS A 264 5.09 -13.86 -3.37
N VAL A 265 4.64 -12.61 -3.26
CA VAL A 265 3.81 -11.94 -4.27
C VAL A 265 4.64 -11.62 -5.50
N ALA A 266 4.18 -12.08 -6.66
CA ALA A 266 4.76 -11.71 -7.96
C ALA A 266 3.80 -10.85 -8.82
N ASN A 267 2.49 -11.05 -8.65
CA ASN A 267 1.45 -10.38 -9.43
C ASN A 267 0.61 -9.45 -8.54
N VAL A 268 0.69 -8.14 -8.81
CA VAL A 268 -0.08 -7.10 -8.10
C VAL A 268 -1.28 -6.58 -8.90
N ALA A 269 -1.59 -7.17 -10.06
CA ALA A 269 -2.75 -6.77 -10.87
C ALA A 269 -4.08 -6.75 -10.11
N PRO A 270 -4.37 -7.69 -9.18
CA PRO A 270 -5.60 -7.65 -8.38
C PRO A 270 -5.80 -6.37 -7.57
N LEU A 271 -4.71 -5.68 -7.20
CA LEU A 271 -4.79 -4.43 -6.43
C LEU A 271 -5.14 -3.21 -7.28
N GLY A 272 -4.87 -3.26 -8.60
CA GLY A 272 -4.99 -2.09 -9.49
C GLY A 272 -6.40 -1.52 -9.66
N GLY A 273 -7.43 -2.27 -9.23
CA GLY A 273 -8.83 -1.84 -9.25
C GLY A 273 -9.37 -1.30 -7.93
N ILE A 274 -8.54 -1.21 -6.88
CA ILE A 274 -8.98 -0.84 -5.52
C ILE A 274 -8.76 0.67 -5.31
N GLN A 275 -9.71 1.48 -5.79
CA GLN A 275 -9.61 2.94 -5.87
C GLN A 275 -9.49 3.65 -4.52
N ALA A 276 -9.74 2.96 -3.41
CA ALA A 276 -9.63 3.48 -2.05
C ALA A 276 -8.21 3.37 -1.47
N LEU A 277 -7.30 2.63 -2.10
CA LEU A 277 -5.95 2.43 -1.59
C LEU A 277 -5.18 3.74 -1.46
N THR A 278 -4.59 3.94 -0.28
CA THR A 278 -3.73 5.07 0.03
C THR A 278 -2.31 4.57 0.35
N SER A 279 -2.17 3.46 1.06
CA SER A 279 -0.88 2.99 1.59
C SER A 279 -0.63 1.54 1.18
N LEU A 280 0.51 1.31 0.53
CA LEU A 280 0.93 0.01 0.04
C LEU A 280 2.36 -0.30 0.48
N TYR A 281 2.50 -1.38 1.24
CA TYR A 281 3.79 -1.92 1.67
C TYR A 281 3.96 -3.32 1.08
N LEU A 282 4.87 -3.42 0.12
CA LEU A 282 5.09 -4.61 -0.72
C LEU A 282 6.57 -5.03 -0.71
N ALA A 283 7.33 -4.59 0.30
CA ALA A 283 8.76 -4.85 0.39
C ALA A 283 9.07 -6.36 0.47
N ASN A 284 10.24 -6.78 -0.01
CA ASN A 284 10.72 -8.16 0.06
C ASN A 284 9.71 -9.17 -0.52
N ASN A 285 9.33 -8.95 -1.78
CA ASN A 285 8.47 -9.83 -2.57
C ASN A 285 9.17 -10.19 -3.90
N GLN A 286 8.42 -10.65 -4.90
CA GLN A 286 8.93 -11.09 -6.20
C GLN A 286 8.31 -10.28 -7.36
N ILE A 287 7.93 -9.04 -7.10
CA ILE A 287 7.19 -8.18 -8.03
C ILE A 287 8.14 -7.71 -9.14
N LYS A 288 7.74 -7.96 -10.39
CA LYS A 288 8.44 -7.47 -11.59
C LYS A 288 7.68 -6.34 -12.27
N ASP A 289 6.37 -6.47 -12.36
CA ASP A 289 5.47 -5.50 -12.98
C ASP A 289 4.59 -4.84 -11.91
N ALA A 290 4.86 -3.56 -11.65
CA ALA A 290 4.10 -2.72 -10.73
C ALA A 290 3.09 -1.81 -11.45
N SER A 291 2.92 -1.93 -12.78
CA SER A 291 2.12 -1.00 -13.59
C SER A 291 0.65 -0.91 -13.17
N ALA A 292 0.09 -1.98 -12.60
CA ALA A 292 -1.26 -1.98 -12.06
C ALA A 292 -1.42 -1.01 -10.88
N LEU A 293 -0.39 -0.84 -10.06
CA LEU A 293 -0.40 0.05 -8.89
C LEU A 293 -0.37 1.53 -9.31
N PHE A 294 0.26 1.84 -10.44
CA PHE A 294 0.38 3.21 -10.95
C PHE A 294 -0.94 3.80 -11.45
N LYS A 295 -1.99 2.98 -11.54
CA LYS A 295 -3.35 3.40 -11.88
C LYS A 295 -4.15 3.87 -10.66
N LEU A 296 -3.62 3.70 -9.45
CA LEU A 296 -4.31 4.01 -8.21
C LEU A 296 -4.24 5.52 -7.94
N PRO A 297 -5.38 6.23 -7.94
CA PRO A 297 -5.36 7.69 -7.90
C PRO A 297 -4.94 8.21 -6.53
N LYS A 298 -5.25 7.47 -5.45
CA LYS A 298 -5.19 7.92 -4.03
C LYS A 298 -3.91 7.54 -3.27
N VAL A 299 -2.98 6.84 -3.91
CA VAL A 299 -1.79 6.35 -3.22
C VAL A 299 -0.85 7.50 -2.89
N TRP A 300 -0.54 7.63 -1.59
CA TRP A 300 0.42 8.59 -1.05
C TRP A 300 1.71 7.90 -0.59
N THR A 301 1.63 6.61 -0.24
CA THR A 301 2.77 5.79 0.22
C THR A 301 2.85 4.49 -0.56
N LEU A 302 4.01 4.24 -1.20
CA LEU A 302 4.30 3.02 -1.94
C LEU A 302 5.73 2.52 -1.63
N TYR A 303 5.83 1.37 -0.97
CA TYR A 303 7.09 0.68 -0.69
C TYR A 303 7.21 -0.59 -1.53
N LEU A 304 8.24 -0.66 -2.36
CA LEU A 304 8.54 -1.77 -3.26
C LEU A 304 9.94 -2.33 -3.04
N ASP A 305 10.54 -2.10 -1.88
CA ASP A 305 11.92 -2.49 -1.56
C ASP A 305 12.17 -3.99 -1.82
N GLY A 306 13.37 -4.36 -2.24
CA GLY A 306 13.77 -5.77 -2.37
C GLY A 306 12.88 -6.57 -3.32
N ASN A 307 12.45 -5.96 -4.43
CA ASN A 307 11.69 -6.61 -5.50
C ASN A 307 12.53 -6.69 -6.80
N GLN A 308 11.88 -6.94 -7.93
CA GLN A 308 12.50 -7.10 -9.25
C GLN A 308 11.94 -6.07 -10.25
N VAL A 309 11.50 -4.91 -9.76
CA VAL A 309 10.92 -3.84 -10.59
C VAL A 309 12.01 -3.19 -11.43
N THR A 310 11.77 -3.04 -12.72
CA THR A 310 12.71 -2.40 -13.66
C THR A 310 12.12 -1.18 -14.37
N SER A 311 10.79 -1.16 -14.53
CA SER A 311 10.07 -0.10 -15.25
C SER A 311 9.16 0.68 -14.31
N LEU A 312 9.20 2.00 -14.46
CA LEU A 312 8.34 2.95 -13.75
C LEU A 312 7.29 3.56 -14.68
N GLN A 313 7.08 3.00 -15.88
CA GLN A 313 6.18 3.59 -16.86
C GLN A 313 4.75 3.68 -16.32
N GLY A 314 4.19 4.90 -16.39
CA GLY A 314 2.85 5.20 -15.87
C GLY A 314 2.82 5.78 -14.44
N ILE A 315 3.92 5.70 -13.68
CA ILE A 315 3.96 6.21 -12.29
C ILE A 315 3.64 7.71 -12.19
N GLY A 316 3.96 8.49 -13.22
CA GLY A 316 3.67 9.93 -13.27
C GLY A 316 2.17 10.30 -13.17
N GLY A 317 1.26 9.32 -13.24
CA GLY A 317 -0.17 9.49 -12.96
C GLY A 317 -0.51 9.59 -11.46
N MET A 318 0.37 9.15 -10.56
CA MET A 318 0.14 9.10 -9.11
C MET A 318 0.38 10.47 -8.46
N LYS A 319 -0.51 11.43 -8.70
CA LYS A 319 -0.30 12.84 -8.33
C LYS A 319 -0.19 13.14 -6.83
N TRP A 320 -0.64 12.24 -5.96
CA TRP A 320 -0.50 12.39 -4.50
C TRP A 320 0.62 11.56 -3.89
N LEU A 321 1.44 10.90 -4.71
CA LEU A 321 2.55 10.09 -4.22
C LEU A 321 3.59 10.97 -3.52
N SER A 322 3.73 10.77 -2.22
CA SER A 322 4.63 11.52 -1.34
C SER A 322 5.80 10.67 -0.88
N MET A 323 5.56 9.39 -0.59
CA MET A 323 6.60 8.46 -0.16
C MET A 323 6.71 7.30 -1.14
N LEU A 324 7.84 7.24 -1.85
CA LEU A 324 8.17 6.17 -2.78
C LEU A 324 9.49 5.53 -2.39
N SER A 325 9.45 4.24 -2.10
CA SER A 325 10.66 3.44 -1.92
C SER A 325 10.77 2.35 -2.97
N LEU A 326 11.90 2.35 -3.67
CA LEU A 326 12.29 1.41 -4.72
C LEU A 326 13.63 0.74 -4.37
N LYS A 327 14.04 0.78 -3.10
CA LYS A 327 15.35 0.26 -2.67
C LYS A 327 15.59 -1.18 -3.11
N GLY A 328 16.78 -1.52 -3.60
CA GLY A 328 17.14 -2.90 -3.94
C GLY A 328 16.30 -3.49 -5.07
N ASN A 329 16.05 -2.73 -6.13
CA ASN A 329 15.36 -3.18 -7.35
C ASN A 329 16.31 -3.17 -8.56
N GLY A 330 15.75 -3.29 -9.77
CA GLY A 330 16.46 -3.25 -11.04
C GLY A 330 16.17 -2.02 -11.89
N VAL A 331 15.74 -0.91 -11.29
CA VAL A 331 15.36 0.31 -12.03
C VAL A 331 16.58 0.91 -12.72
N THR A 332 16.43 1.28 -13.99
CA THR A 332 17.46 1.97 -14.79
C THR A 332 17.02 3.35 -15.25
N ASP A 333 15.73 3.52 -15.53
CA ASP A 333 15.14 4.77 -16.03
C ASP A 333 14.18 5.36 -15.00
N ILE A 334 14.45 6.61 -14.62
CA ILE A 334 13.66 7.40 -13.67
C ILE A 334 12.98 8.61 -14.32
N ALA A 335 13.07 8.79 -15.64
CA ALA A 335 12.31 9.82 -16.35
C ALA A 335 10.79 9.77 -16.09
N PRO A 336 10.15 8.59 -15.90
CA PRO A 336 8.73 8.54 -15.55
C PRO A 336 8.35 9.22 -14.22
N LEU A 337 9.32 9.55 -13.36
CA LEU A 337 9.08 10.27 -12.10
C LEU A 337 8.88 11.78 -12.30
N GLU A 338 9.32 12.36 -13.42
CA GLU A 338 9.28 13.83 -13.65
C GLU A 338 7.92 14.50 -13.43
N PRO A 339 6.78 13.87 -13.72
CA PRO A 339 5.47 14.48 -13.49
C PRO A 339 5.02 14.51 -12.01
N LEU A 340 5.79 13.94 -11.08
CA LEU A 340 5.48 13.88 -9.66
C LEU A 340 6.01 15.12 -8.94
N THR A 341 5.11 15.87 -8.30
CA THR A 341 5.43 17.14 -7.63
C THR A 341 5.31 17.09 -6.11
N GLU A 342 4.72 16.01 -5.56
CA GLU A 342 4.42 15.89 -4.13
C GLU A 342 5.39 14.97 -3.36
N LEU A 343 6.43 14.43 -4.02
CA LEU A 343 7.38 13.51 -3.40
C LEU A 343 8.14 14.18 -2.25
N GLN A 344 8.00 13.67 -1.04
CA GLN A 344 8.77 14.08 0.13
C GLN A 344 9.91 13.11 0.44
N PHE A 345 9.74 11.83 0.12
CA PHE A 345 10.74 10.80 0.35
C PHE A 345 10.84 9.91 -0.87
N LEU A 346 12.05 9.82 -1.42
CA LEU A 346 12.37 9.03 -2.61
C LEU A 346 13.61 8.16 -2.33
N PHE A 347 13.39 6.87 -2.11
CA PHE A 347 14.46 5.91 -1.87
C PHE A 347 14.75 5.12 -3.15
N LEU A 348 15.91 5.35 -3.75
CA LEU A 348 16.38 4.73 -4.98
C LEU A 348 17.62 3.85 -4.76
N ASP A 349 18.02 3.62 -3.52
CA ASP A 349 19.25 2.90 -3.18
C ASP A 349 19.29 1.49 -3.79
N GLY A 350 20.46 1.01 -4.18
CA GLY A 350 20.67 -0.35 -4.66
C GLY A 350 19.91 -0.66 -5.95
N ASN A 351 19.82 0.30 -6.87
CA ASN A 351 19.26 0.10 -8.22
C ASN A 351 20.38 0.11 -9.28
N LYS A 352 19.99 0.22 -10.57
CA LYS A 352 20.89 0.25 -11.73
C LYS A 352 20.82 1.60 -12.46
N ILE A 353 20.56 2.68 -11.72
CA ILE A 353 20.36 4.02 -12.29
C ILE A 353 21.71 4.65 -12.58
N THR A 354 21.93 5.02 -13.83
CA THR A 354 23.16 5.71 -14.26
C THR A 354 22.95 7.20 -14.51
N ASP A 355 21.72 7.59 -14.88
CA ASP A 355 21.34 8.95 -15.27
C ASP A 355 20.38 9.58 -14.25
N PHE A 356 20.83 10.66 -13.61
CA PHE A 356 20.06 11.45 -12.64
C PHE A 356 19.60 12.79 -13.20
N ALA A 357 19.74 13.04 -14.51
CA ALA A 357 19.21 14.23 -15.16
C ALA A 357 17.71 14.45 -14.96
N PRO A 358 16.84 13.42 -14.89
CA PRO A 358 15.43 13.61 -14.54
C PRO A 358 15.23 14.29 -13.17
N LEU A 359 15.93 13.84 -12.12
CA LEU A 359 15.82 14.47 -10.80
C LEU A 359 16.36 15.91 -10.83
N HIS A 360 17.43 16.16 -11.58
CA HIS A 360 17.94 17.51 -11.77
C HIS A 360 16.91 18.43 -12.43
N ARG A 361 16.20 17.96 -13.47
CA ARG A 361 15.11 18.72 -14.12
C ARG A 361 13.93 18.98 -13.17
N MET A 362 13.51 17.97 -12.41
CA MET A 362 12.44 18.10 -11.40
C MET A 362 12.78 19.19 -10.39
N TRP A 363 13.98 19.10 -9.81
CA TRP A 363 14.44 20.04 -8.80
C TRP A 363 14.58 21.46 -9.34
N LYS A 364 15.24 21.62 -10.48
CA LYS A 364 15.44 22.95 -11.09
C LYS A 364 14.11 23.62 -11.39
N LYS A 365 13.17 22.88 -11.97
CA LYS A 365 11.82 23.38 -12.28
C LYS A 365 11.10 23.88 -11.02
N ASP A 366 11.13 23.13 -9.93
CA ASP A 366 10.48 23.55 -8.69
C ASP A 366 11.23 24.71 -8.01
N ASN A 367 12.56 24.65 -7.97
CA ASN A 367 13.42 25.67 -7.36
C ASN A 367 13.28 27.05 -8.02
N ASP A 368 13.09 27.06 -9.34
CA ASP A 368 12.85 28.25 -10.15
C ASP A 368 11.39 28.73 -10.06
N SER A 369 10.53 28.00 -9.34
CA SER A 369 9.11 28.32 -9.11
C SER A 369 8.81 28.57 -7.62
N ASN A 370 7.80 27.93 -7.04
CA ASN A 370 7.33 28.18 -5.68
C ASN A 370 8.18 27.49 -4.59
N ARG A 371 9.14 26.63 -4.97
CA ARG A 371 9.96 25.84 -4.03
C ARG A 371 9.12 24.98 -3.08
N GLU A 372 8.08 24.34 -3.60
CA GLU A 372 7.16 23.53 -2.80
C GLU A 372 7.70 22.11 -2.57
N TRP A 373 8.61 21.64 -3.42
CA TRP A 373 9.15 20.27 -3.43
C TRP A 373 10.67 20.22 -3.13
N ALA A 374 11.45 20.98 -3.88
CA ALA A 374 12.91 21.00 -3.94
C ALA A 374 13.63 21.12 -2.58
N PRO A 375 13.17 21.94 -1.61
CA PRO A 375 13.85 22.07 -0.33
C PRO A 375 13.46 21.00 0.71
N TYR A 376 12.39 20.23 0.46
CA TYR A 376 11.82 19.29 1.43
C TYR A 376 12.01 17.83 1.04
N CYS A 377 12.06 17.52 -0.26
CA CYS A 377 12.25 16.17 -0.75
C CYS A 377 13.60 15.58 -0.30
N GLN A 378 13.57 14.42 0.35
CA GLN A 378 14.73 13.62 0.72
C GLN A 378 14.92 12.49 -0.29
N ILE A 379 16.08 12.48 -0.93
CA ILE A 379 16.42 11.53 -2.00
C ILE A 379 17.60 10.68 -1.54
N PHE A 380 17.46 9.35 -1.64
CA PHE A 380 18.49 8.39 -1.27
C PHE A 380 18.89 7.60 -2.51
N ILE A 381 20.16 7.62 -2.88
CA ILE A 381 20.63 7.13 -4.20
C ILE A 381 21.78 6.12 -4.11
N GLY A 382 22.11 5.65 -2.91
CA GLY A 382 23.31 4.86 -2.67
C GLY A 382 23.35 3.54 -3.42
N GLY A 383 24.55 3.07 -3.76
CA GLY A 383 24.72 1.79 -4.45
C GLY A 383 24.25 1.75 -5.91
N ASN A 384 23.92 2.89 -6.53
CA ASN A 384 23.66 2.99 -7.97
C ASN A 384 24.98 3.17 -8.77
N PRO A 385 25.06 2.67 -10.02
CA PRO A 385 26.20 2.90 -10.92
C PRO A 385 26.16 4.31 -11.54
N ILE A 386 26.27 5.36 -10.71
CA ILE A 386 26.10 6.76 -11.12
C ILE A 386 27.19 7.16 -12.13
N SER A 387 26.76 7.64 -13.30
CA SER A 387 27.66 8.15 -14.35
C SER A 387 28.36 9.46 -13.94
N GLU A 388 29.53 9.74 -14.49
CA GLU A 388 30.28 10.96 -14.20
C GLU A 388 29.50 12.26 -14.45
N PRO A 389 28.75 12.41 -15.57
CA PRO A 389 27.88 13.56 -15.77
C PRO A 389 26.81 13.68 -14.68
N SER A 390 26.25 12.56 -14.23
CA SER A 390 25.23 12.56 -13.18
C SER A 390 25.79 12.92 -11.80
N LYS A 391 27.03 12.55 -11.48
CA LYS A 391 27.69 13.01 -10.24
C LYS A 391 27.75 14.53 -10.19
N LYS A 392 28.16 15.17 -11.30
CA LYS A 392 28.18 16.64 -11.40
C LYS A 392 26.78 17.24 -11.18
N LEU A 393 25.74 16.67 -11.79
CA LEU A 393 24.36 17.13 -11.59
C LEU A 393 23.92 16.98 -10.13
N ILE A 394 24.29 15.88 -9.47
CA ILE A 394 24.00 15.65 -8.05
C ILE A 394 24.72 16.68 -7.16
N ASP A 395 25.96 17.03 -7.47
CA ASP A 395 26.71 18.04 -6.73
C ASP A 395 26.12 19.45 -6.92
N GLU A 396 25.66 19.77 -8.14
CA GLU A 396 24.89 20.99 -8.42
C GLU A 396 23.59 21.03 -7.61
N LEU A 397 22.84 19.93 -7.56
CA LEU A 397 21.63 19.79 -6.74
C LEU A 397 21.91 20.01 -5.26
N LYS A 398 22.93 19.36 -4.70
CA LYS A 398 23.33 19.50 -3.29
C LYS A 398 23.74 20.93 -2.96
N THR A 399 24.55 21.55 -3.81
CA THR A 399 24.98 22.96 -3.65
C THR A 399 23.79 23.90 -3.65
N ALA A 400 22.76 23.59 -4.42
CA ALA A 400 21.54 24.37 -4.51
C ALA A 400 20.52 24.08 -3.39
N GLY A 401 20.81 23.13 -2.49
CA GLY A 401 20.03 22.83 -1.28
C GLY A 401 19.18 21.55 -1.33
N ALA A 402 19.32 20.72 -2.37
CA ALA A 402 18.65 19.43 -2.43
C ALA A 402 19.16 18.48 -1.33
N ARG A 403 18.25 17.75 -0.68
CA ARG A 403 18.60 16.79 0.38
C ARG A 403 18.86 15.41 -0.24
N ILE A 404 20.08 15.21 -0.73
CA ILE A 404 20.50 13.97 -1.38
C ILE A 404 21.48 13.21 -0.50
N SER A 405 21.08 12.02 -0.08
CA SER A 405 21.90 11.09 0.70
C SER A 405 22.56 10.03 -0.21
N PRO A 406 23.86 9.77 -0.03
CA PRO A 406 24.62 8.81 -0.83
C PRO A 406 24.39 7.36 -0.42
#